data_AF-A0A1Q3IWV5-F1
#
_entry.id   AF-A0A1Q3IWV5-F1
#
_cell.length_a   1.000
_cell.length_b   1.000
_cell.length_c   1.000
_cell.angle_alpha   90.00
_cell.angle_beta   90.00
_cell.angle_gamma   90.00
#
_symmetry.space_group_name_H-M   'P 1'
#
loop_
_entity.id
_entity.type
_entity.pdbx_description
1 polymer ?
#
loop_
_entity_poly.entity_id
_entity_poly.type
_entity_poly.pdbx_seq_one_letter_code
_entity_poly.pdbx_strand_id
1 'polypeptide(L)'
;MKGIADEDVAKGIKGMDPVTSGQLTREQIAEAEKDPKKRLKMAAPKHKMPAVRQKRAPRYTPVSKRQDKPDAVYWLIKNHPEFTDSDIIKLIGTTKATIAKIRERSHWNAANIKAVDPVTLGLTSQLELDLAVSRASAKFERAQKRTAKKGATLKPISETTAPADASQDNSWTDAAPAPDDYKLSSELEQD
;
A
#
# COMPACT_ATOMS: atom_id res chain seq x y z
N MET A 1 0.60 -50.04 27.01
CA MET A 1 0.47 -50.67 25.68
C MET A 1 -1.01 -50.78 25.35
N LYS A 2 -1.55 -49.84 24.57
CA LYS A 2 -2.97 -49.85 24.16
C LYS A 2 -3.11 -49.06 22.86
N GLY A 3 -3.53 -49.73 21.79
CA GLY A 3 -3.83 -49.08 20.50
C GLY A 3 -3.41 -49.83 19.24
N ILE A 4 -3.66 -51.15 19.13
CA ILE A 4 -3.51 -51.91 17.87
C ILE A 4 -4.82 -52.66 17.58
N ALA A 5 -5.98 -52.03 17.80
CA ALA A 5 -7.27 -52.73 17.67
C ALA A 5 -8.45 -51.90 17.14
N ASP A 6 -8.23 -50.73 16.53
CA ASP A 6 -9.30 -50.00 15.83
C ASP A 6 -8.78 -49.50 14.48
N GLU A 7 -9.36 -50.01 13.39
CA GLU A 7 -9.04 -49.74 11.98
C GLU A 7 -9.31 -48.29 11.51
N ASP A 8 -9.31 -47.30 12.40
CA ASP A 8 -9.68 -45.90 12.08
C ASP A 8 -8.55 -44.87 12.31
N VAL A 9 -7.32 -45.32 12.60
CA VAL A 9 -6.15 -44.43 12.74
C VAL A 9 -5.47 -44.14 11.39
N ALA A 10 -5.81 -44.88 10.32
CA ALA A 10 -5.09 -44.85 9.05
C ALA A 10 -5.66 -43.89 7.98
N LYS A 11 -6.87 -43.33 8.15
CA LYS A 11 -7.56 -42.58 7.07
C LYS A 11 -6.95 -41.21 6.71
N GLY A 12 -5.90 -40.75 7.39
CA GLY A 12 -5.30 -39.43 7.15
C GLY A 12 -3.78 -39.39 6.99
N ILE A 13 -3.09 -40.52 7.18
CA ILE A 13 -1.62 -40.56 7.11
C ILE A 13 -1.22 -40.85 5.67
N LYS A 14 -0.98 -39.79 4.89
CA LYS A 14 -0.35 -39.93 3.57
C LYS A 14 1.11 -40.32 3.78
N GLY A 15 1.46 -41.56 3.43
CA GLY A 15 2.86 -41.99 3.38
C GLY A 15 3.65 -41.08 2.46
N MET A 16 4.67 -40.41 3.00
CA MET A 16 5.56 -39.53 2.26
C MET A 16 6.92 -40.19 2.18
N ASP A 17 7.47 -40.32 0.98
CA ASP A 17 8.82 -40.85 0.81
C ASP A 17 9.85 -39.79 1.27
N PRO A 18 10.79 -40.12 2.18
CA PRO A 18 11.81 -39.20 2.68
C PRO A 18 12.74 -38.66 1.58
N VAL A 19 12.85 -39.35 0.44
CA VAL A 19 13.62 -38.89 -0.73
C VAL A 19 12.83 -37.84 -1.51
N THR A 20 11.54 -38.08 -1.74
CA THR A 20 10.67 -37.12 -2.47
C THR A 20 10.41 -35.84 -1.69
N SER A 21 10.36 -35.94 -0.36
CA SER A 21 10.27 -34.77 0.54
C SER A 21 11.60 -34.02 0.70
N GLY A 22 12.69 -34.51 0.10
CA GLY A 22 14.02 -33.88 0.14
C GLY A 22 14.69 -33.93 1.51
N GLN A 23 14.22 -34.80 2.41
CA GLN A 23 14.76 -34.97 3.76
C GLN A 23 16.00 -35.87 3.77
N LEU A 24 16.08 -36.86 2.87
CA LEU A 24 17.21 -37.78 2.72
C LEU A 24 17.67 -37.88 1.27
N THR A 25 18.95 -38.16 1.08
CA THR A 25 19.54 -38.52 -0.22
C THR A 25 19.58 -40.03 -0.40
N ARG A 26 19.46 -40.52 -1.65
CA ARG A 26 19.51 -41.95 -1.95
C ARG A 26 20.83 -42.62 -1.57
N GLU A 27 21.92 -41.87 -1.58
CA GLU A 27 23.25 -42.31 -1.15
C GLU A 27 23.30 -42.63 0.35
N GLN A 28 22.76 -41.74 1.19
CA GLN A 28 22.67 -41.96 2.65
C GLN A 28 21.82 -43.19 3.01
N ILE A 29 20.77 -43.49 2.23
CA ILE A 29 19.94 -44.68 2.44
C ILE A 29 20.76 -45.94 2.15
N ALA A 30 21.46 -45.99 1.01
CA ALA A 30 22.31 -47.12 0.64
C ALA A 30 23.47 -47.36 1.63
N GLU A 31 23.98 -46.30 2.26
CA GLU A 31 24.99 -46.41 3.31
C GLU A 31 24.42 -46.91 4.64
N ALA A 32 23.19 -46.52 4.99
CA ALA A 32 22.52 -47.01 6.19
C ALA A 32 22.02 -48.46 6.05
N GLU A 33 21.71 -48.91 4.84
CA GLU A 33 21.41 -50.33 4.54
C GLU A 33 22.62 -51.23 4.79
N LYS A 34 23.84 -50.72 4.59
CA LYS A 34 25.09 -51.48 4.79
C LYS A 34 25.59 -51.47 6.23
N ASP A 35 25.24 -50.45 7.02
CA ASP A 35 25.63 -50.33 8.41
C ASP A 35 24.44 -49.95 9.31
N PRO A 36 23.88 -50.91 10.06
CA PRO A 36 22.73 -50.68 10.92
C PRO A 36 23.03 -49.75 12.12
N LYS A 37 24.31 -49.44 12.39
CA LYS A 37 24.70 -48.47 13.43
C LYS A 37 24.75 -47.03 12.91
N LYS A 38 24.61 -46.81 11.61
CA LYS A 38 24.73 -45.49 11.00
C LYS A 38 23.48 -44.63 11.26
N ARG A 39 23.68 -43.45 11.85
CA ARG A 39 22.60 -42.47 12.08
C ARG A 39 22.42 -41.57 10.87
N LEU A 40 21.25 -41.67 10.24
CA LEU A 40 20.83 -40.78 9.15
C LEU A 40 20.75 -39.32 9.64
N LYS A 41 21.19 -38.37 8.79
CA LYS A 41 21.14 -36.92 9.05
C LYS A 41 20.28 -36.26 7.98
N MET A 42 19.44 -35.30 8.37
CA MET A 42 18.62 -34.54 7.41
C MET A 42 19.49 -33.83 6.37
N ALA A 43 19.13 -33.96 5.10
CA ALA A 43 19.75 -33.26 4.00
C ALA A 43 19.51 -31.74 4.11
N ALA A 44 20.46 -30.94 3.63
CA ALA A 44 20.31 -29.50 3.60
C ALA A 44 19.13 -29.11 2.68
N PRO A 45 18.20 -28.24 3.11
CA PRO A 45 17.04 -27.87 2.31
C PRO A 45 17.49 -27.13 1.04
N LYS A 46 17.15 -27.66 -0.14
CA LYS A 46 17.50 -27.07 -1.44
C LYS A 46 16.88 -25.69 -1.68
N HIS A 47 15.74 -25.40 -1.03
CA HIS A 47 15.05 -24.11 -1.15
C HIS A 47 14.93 -23.43 0.20
N LYS A 48 15.57 -22.26 0.33
CA LYS A 48 15.35 -21.35 1.46
C LYS A 48 14.00 -20.67 1.27
N MET A 49 12.95 -21.20 1.91
CA MET A 49 11.66 -20.52 1.92
C MET A 49 11.85 -19.10 2.49
N PRO A 50 11.33 -18.05 1.81
CA PRO A 50 11.34 -16.72 2.38
C PRO A 50 10.55 -16.76 3.70
N ALA A 51 11.07 -16.11 4.74
CA ALA A 51 10.40 -16.08 6.03
C ALA A 51 8.98 -15.52 5.84
N VAL A 52 7.97 -16.36 6.07
CA VAL A 52 6.57 -15.96 6.02
C VAL A 52 6.38 -14.92 7.12
N ARG A 53 6.28 -13.65 6.74
CA ARG A 53 5.98 -12.56 7.68
C ARG A 53 4.59 -12.84 8.23
N GLN A 54 4.52 -13.32 9.45
CA GLN A 54 3.26 -13.51 10.15
C GLN A 54 2.52 -12.17 10.19
N LYS A 55 1.29 -12.15 9.67
CA LYS A 55 0.45 -10.95 9.73
C LYS A 55 0.23 -10.65 11.21
N ARG A 56 0.58 -9.45 11.64
CA ARG A 56 0.31 -9.00 13.02
C ARG A 56 -1.20 -9.14 13.26
N ALA A 57 -1.57 -9.96 14.23
CA ALA A 57 -2.97 -10.10 14.63
C ALA A 57 -3.52 -8.74 15.08
N PRO A 58 -4.83 -8.49 14.90
CA PRO A 58 -5.47 -7.29 15.42
C PRO A 58 -5.22 -7.17 16.92
N ARG A 59 -4.68 -6.02 17.36
CA ARG A 59 -4.42 -5.75 18.78
C ARG A 59 -5.76 -5.61 19.50
N TYR A 60 -6.07 -6.50 20.45
CA TYR A 60 -7.25 -6.34 21.29
C TYR A 60 -7.06 -5.14 22.21
N THR A 61 -8.02 -4.21 22.21
CA THR A 61 -8.03 -3.09 23.16
C THR A 61 -8.95 -3.44 24.33
N PRO A 62 -8.44 -3.45 25.57
CA PRO A 62 -9.23 -3.76 26.76
C PRO A 62 -10.36 -2.76 26.95
N VAL A 63 -11.45 -3.19 27.59
CA VAL A 63 -12.69 -2.40 27.76
C VAL A 63 -12.42 -1.04 28.40
N SER A 64 -11.56 -0.97 29.41
CA SER A 64 -11.20 0.27 30.09
C SER A 64 -10.66 1.34 29.13
N LYS A 65 -9.86 0.93 28.14
CA LYS A 65 -9.24 1.82 27.15
C LYS A 65 -10.12 2.10 25.93
N ARG A 66 -11.36 1.60 25.89
CA ARG A 66 -12.27 1.83 24.74
C ARG A 66 -12.88 3.23 24.76
N GLN A 67 -13.04 3.82 25.94
CA GLN A 67 -13.55 5.18 26.10
C GLN A 67 -12.56 6.23 25.61
N ASP A 68 -11.26 5.91 25.63
CA ASP A 68 -10.19 6.80 25.16
C ASP A 68 -9.98 6.75 23.63
N LYS A 69 -10.56 5.76 22.95
CA LYS A 69 -10.49 5.64 21.49
C LYS A 69 -11.11 6.83 20.75
N PRO A 70 -12.32 7.33 21.07
CA PRO A 70 -12.88 8.50 20.41
C PRO A 70 -12.01 9.75 20.55
N ASP A 71 -11.38 9.95 21.72
CA ASP A 71 -10.47 11.06 21.99
C ASP A 71 -9.23 11.02 21.10
N ALA A 72 -8.60 9.83 21.01
CA ALA A 72 -7.47 9.58 20.12
C ALA A 72 -7.81 9.79 18.63
N VAL A 73 -8.97 9.29 18.19
CA VAL A 73 -9.43 9.46 16.80
C VAL A 73 -9.64 10.94 16.48
N TYR A 74 -10.26 11.68 17.41
CA TYR A 74 -10.49 13.11 17.24
C TYR A 74 -9.18 13.90 17.14
N TRP A 75 -8.18 13.56 17.96
CA TRP A 75 -6.84 14.14 17.87
C TRP A 75 -6.17 13.88 16.51
N LEU A 76 -6.25 12.64 15.99
CA LEU A 76 -5.69 12.31 14.68
C LEU A 76 -6.35 13.10 13.54
N ILE A 77 -7.68 13.19 13.54
CA ILE A 77 -8.42 13.95 12.52
C ILE A 77 -8.05 15.44 12.56
N LYS A 78 -7.87 15.99 13.76
CA LYS A 78 -7.56 17.40 13.97
C LYS A 78 -6.11 17.75 13.57
N ASN A 79 -5.14 16.94 13.98
CA ASN A 79 -3.71 17.25 13.81
C ASN A 79 -3.14 16.70 12.49
N HIS A 80 -3.64 15.55 12.03
CA HIS A 80 -3.14 14.89 10.84
C HIS A 80 -4.27 14.55 9.85
N PRO A 81 -4.77 15.55 9.10
CA PRO A 81 -5.83 15.34 8.10
C PRO A 81 -5.39 14.43 6.93
N GLU A 82 -4.09 14.20 6.79
CA GLU A 82 -3.48 13.31 5.79
C GLU A 82 -3.78 11.82 6.04
N PHE A 83 -4.25 11.46 7.24
CA PHE A 83 -4.59 10.08 7.56
C PHE A 83 -5.86 9.62 6.84
N THR A 84 -5.73 8.49 6.15
CA THR A 84 -6.89 7.76 5.64
C THR A 84 -7.59 7.01 6.76
N ASP A 85 -8.92 6.85 6.68
CA ASP A 85 -9.69 6.07 7.67
C ASP A 85 -9.11 4.65 7.87
N SER A 86 -8.62 4.04 6.79
CA SER A 86 -7.97 2.74 6.80
C SER A 86 -6.71 2.69 7.67
N ASP A 87 -5.95 3.79 7.73
CA ASP A 87 -4.75 3.89 8.54
C ASP A 87 -5.12 4.15 10.02
N ILE A 88 -6.15 4.96 10.29
CA ILE A 88 -6.69 5.19 11.65
C ILE A 88 -7.21 3.86 12.26
N ILE A 89 -7.93 3.06 11.47
CA ILE A 89 -8.44 1.75 11.90
C ILE A 89 -7.29 0.82 12.32
N LYS A 90 -6.22 0.77 11.54
CA LYS A 90 -5.05 -0.09 11.82
C LYS A 90 -4.25 0.40 13.02
N LEU A 91 -4.21 1.70 13.24
CA LEU A 91 -3.40 2.32 14.29
C LEU A 91 -4.09 2.19 15.67
N ILE A 92 -5.38 2.55 15.77
CA ILE A 92 -6.12 2.58 17.05
C ILE A 92 -6.89 1.27 17.31
N GLY A 93 -7.28 0.54 16.26
CA GLY A 93 -8.22 -0.57 16.39
C GLY A 93 -9.65 -0.10 16.67
N THR A 94 -10.10 0.91 15.92
CA THR A 94 -11.49 1.39 15.90
C THR A 94 -12.21 0.95 14.62
N THR A 95 -13.51 1.26 14.46
CA THR A 95 -14.27 0.96 13.25
C THR A 95 -14.49 2.21 12.39
N LYS A 96 -14.69 2.00 11.07
CA LYS A 96 -15.00 3.10 10.14
C LYS A 96 -16.25 3.88 10.55
N ALA A 97 -17.28 3.18 11.03
CA ALA A 97 -18.53 3.80 11.48
C ALA A 97 -18.29 4.73 12.69
N THR A 98 -17.42 4.33 13.62
CA THR A 98 -17.04 5.17 14.76
C THR A 98 -16.29 6.43 14.29
N ILE A 99 -15.36 6.29 13.34
CA ILE A 99 -14.63 7.44 12.78
C ILE A 99 -15.59 8.43 12.11
N ALA A 100 -16.53 7.94 11.30
CA ALA A 100 -17.54 8.78 10.65
C ALA A 100 -18.38 9.56 11.68
N LYS A 101 -18.89 8.88 12.71
CA LYS A 101 -19.64 9.52 13.81
C LYS A 101 -18.84 10.60 14.52
N ILE A 102 -17.52 10.44 14.67
CA ILE A 102 -16.67 11.45 15.31
C ILE A 102 -16.45 12.65 14.38
N ARG A 103 -16.27 12.42 13.07
CA ARG A 103 -16.19 13.51 12.06
C ARG A 103 -17.48 14.33 12.03
N GLU A 104 -18.63 13.65 12.07
CA GLU A 104 -19.97 14.24 12.08
C GLU A 104 -20.40 14.75 13.46
N ARG A 105 -19.59 14.55 14.51
CA ARG A 105 -19.94 14.83 15.92
C ARG A 105 -21.27 14.20 16.38
N SER A 106 -21.62 13.05 15.80
CA SER A 106 -22.81 12.24 16.10
C SER A 106 -22.49 11.02 16.99
N HIS A 107 -21.33 11.04 17.67
CA HIS A 107 -21.03 10.05 18.70
C HIS A 107 -21.86 10.37 19.96
N TRP A 108 -22.35 9.36 20.67
CA TRP A 108 -23.17 9.56 21.87
C TRP A 108 -22.48 10.42 22.94
N ASN A 109 -21.14 10.39 22.99
CA ASN A 109 -20.33 11.19 23.90
C ASN A 109 -19.65 12.40 23.24
N ALA A 110 -20.15 12.89 22.09
CA ALA A 110 -19.45 13.91 21.30
C ALA A 110 -19.13 15.21 22.06
N ALA A 111 -19.96 15.59 23.03
CA ALA A 111 -19.77 16.79 23.84
C ALA A 111 -18.53 16.72 24.76
N ASN A 112 -18.14 15.52 25.20
CA ASN A 112 -17.03 15.34 26.15
C ASN A 112 -15.74 14.87 25.48
N ILE A 113 -15.73 14.67 24.15
CA ILE A 113 -14.53 14.20 23.42
C ILE A 113 -13.44 15.26 23.50
N LYS A 114 -12.26 14.86 23.97
CA LYS A 114 -11.07 15.72 24.04
C LYS A 114 -10.04 15.24 23.03
N ALA A 115 -9.38 16.18 22.34
CA ALA A 115 -8.28 15.82 21.44
C ALA A 115 -7.03 15.46 22.28
N VAL A 116 -6.86 14.18 22.58
CA VAL A 116 -5.71 13.64 23.32
C VAL A 116 -4.89 12.71 22.43
N ASP A 117 -3.56 12.79 22.52
CA ASP A 117 -2.65 12.00 21.69
C ASP A 117 -2.76 10.48 22.00
N PRO A 118 -2.96 9.62 20.98
CA PRO A 118 -3.03 8.16 21.15
C PRO A 118 -1.81 7.53 21.83
N VAL A 119 -0.62 8.15 21.76
CA VAL A 119 0.58 7.66 22.45
C VAL A 119 0.48 7.88 23.95
N THR A 120 -0.01 9.05 24.38
CA THR A 120 -0.21 9.37 25.80
C THR A 120 -1.26 8.48 26.46
N LEU A 121 -2.27 8.06 25.69
CA LEU A 121 -3.30 7.10 26.11
C LEU A 121 -2.79 5.64 26.10
N GLY A 122 -1.58 5.40 25.59
CA GLY A 122 -0.98 4.08 25.47
C GLY A 122 -1.76 3.15 24.54
N LEU A 123 -2.41 3.71 23.50
CA LEU A 123 -3.07 2.95 22.44
C LEU A 123 -2.07 2.60 21.33
N THR A 124 -1.10 3.48 21.09
CA THR A 124 -0.09 3.36 20.04
C THR A 124 1.30 3.61 20.61
N SER A 125 2.33 2.98 20.05
CA SER A 125 3.72 3.35 20.35
C SER A 125 4.15 4.57 19.53
N GLN A 126 5.07 5.38 20.04
CA GLN A 126 5.67 6.52 19.34
C GLN A 126 6.16 6.11 17.94
N LEU A 127 6.90 5.00 17.85
CA LEU A 127 7.43 4.48 16.60
C LEU A 127 6.32 4.10 15.60
N GLU A 128 5.18 3.61 16.10
CA GLU A 128 4.05 3.23 15.24
C GLU A 128 3.35 4.47 14.68
N LEU A 129 3.23 5.54 15.48
CA LEU A 129 2.68 6.82 15.06
C LEU A 129 3.58 7.47 14.01
N ASP A 130 4.88 7.58 14.26
CA ASP A 130 5.84 8.21 13.34
C ASP A 130 5.91 7.47 11.99
N LEU A 131 5.91 6.13 12.03
CA LEU A 131 5.87 5.30 10.82
C LEU A 131 4.53 5.44 10.09
N ALA A 132 3.43 5.68 10.80
CA ALA A 132 2.12 5.89 10.19
C ALA A 132 2.03 7.27 9.54
N VAL A 133 2.53 8.32 10.18
CA VAL A 133 2.61 9.69 9.66
C VAL A 133 3.44 9.73 8.38
N SER A 134 4.66 9.20 8.40
CA SER A 134 5.53 9.15 7.20
C SER A 134 4.92 8.37 6.04
N ARG A 135 4.17 7.29 6.32
CA ARG A 135 3.42 6.56 5.29
C ARG A 135 2.20 7.32 4.79
N ALA A 136 1.49 8.02 5.66
CA ALA A 136 0.32 8.81 5.29
C ALA A 136 0.71 10.00 4.42
N SER A 137 1.76 10.73 4.79
CA SER A 137 2.27 11.87 4.01
C SER A 137 2.76 11.44 2.63
N ALA A 138 3.53 10.36 2.54
CA ALA A 138 3.98 9.82 1.25
C ALA A 138 2.82 9.37 0.36
N LYS A 139 1.73 8.82 0.94
CA LYS A 139 0.52 8.47 0.18
C LYS A 139 -0.23 9.71 -0.27
N PHE A 140 -0.36 10.72 0.59
CA PHE A 140 -1.04 11.96 0.29
C PHE A 140 -0.33 12.73 -0.83
N GLU A 141 0.99 12.87 -0.75
CA GLU A 141 1.81 13.48 -1.81
C GLU A 141 1.66 12.73 -3.15
N ARG A 142 1.71 11.40 -3.13
CA ARG A 142 1.48 10.58 -4.34
C ARG A 142 0.07 10.76 -4.89
N ALA A 143 -0.94 10.88 -4.03
CA ALA A 143 -2.31 11.14 -4.45
C ALA A 143 -2.43 12.52 -5.11
N GLN A 144 -1.85 13.57 -4.52
CA GLN A 144 -1.80 14.92 -5.09
C GLN A 144 -1.08 14.96 -6.45
N LYS A 145 0.07 14.29 -6.58
CA LYS A 145 0.79 14.20 -7.85
C LYS A 145 -0.04 13.49 -8.92
N ARG A 146 -0.80 12.46 -8.55
CA ARG A 146 -1.72 11.76 -9.46
C ARG A 146 -2.89 12.63 -9.89
N THR A 147 -3.49 13.41 -8.97
CA THR A 147 -4.57 14.33 -9.32
C THR A 147 -4.07 15.46 -10.21
N ALA A 148 -2.89 16.01 -9.94
CA ALA A 148 -2.24 17.00 -10.80
C ALA A 148 -1.97 16.45 -12.21
N LYS A 149 -1.44 15.22 -12.33
CA LYS A 149 -1.22 14.57 -13.63
C LYS A 149 -2.55 14.26 -14.36
N LYS A 150 -3.61 13.94 -13.62
CA LYS A 150 -4.94 13.66 -14.19
C LYS A 150 -5.67 14.93 -14.66
N GLY A 151 -5.30 16.11 -14.15
CA GLY A 151 -5.82 17.40 -14.63
C GLY A 151 -5.36 17.78 -16.04
N ALA A 152 -4.32 17.13 -16.58
CA ALA A 152 -3.86 17.30 -17.96
C ALA A 152 -4.54 16.31 -18.94
N THR A 153 -5.83 16.03 -18.75
CA THR A 153 -6.64 15.28 -19.72
C THR A 153 -7.23 16.22 -20.76
N LEU A 154 -7.25 15.79 -22.01
CA LEU A 154 -7.92 16.49 -23.11
C LEU A 154 -9.37 16.83 -22.73
N LYS A 155 -9.82 18.02 -23.14
CA LYS A 155 -11.19 18.51 -22.93
C LYS A 155 -12.21 17.46 -23.37
N PRO A 156 -13.36 17.34 -22.69
CA PRO A 156 -14.39 16.38 -23.07
C PRO A 156 -14.86 16.65 -24.51
N ILE A 157 -15.11 15.59 -25.28
CA ILE A 157 -15.55 15.64 -26.69
C ILE A 157 -16.77 16.57 -26.89
N SER A 158 -17.60 16.73 -25.85
CA SER A 158 -18.73 17.67 -25.85
C SER A 158 -18.33 19.13 -26.06
N GLU A 159 -17.16 19.57 -25.59
CA GLU A 159 -16.63 20.93 -25.85
C GLU A 159 -16.03 21.06 -27.26
N THR A 160 -15.58 19.96 -27.87
CA THR A 160 -14.97 19.96 -29.21
C THR A 160 -16.00 19.85 -30.33
N THR A 161 -17.18 19.31 -30.06
CA THR A 161 -18.24 19.10 -31.07
C THR A 161 -19.39 20.11 -30.97
N ALA A 162 -19.29 21.08 -30.05
CA ALA A 162 -20.26 22.18 -30.00
C ALA A 162 -20.09 23.05 -31.27
N PRO A 163 -21.17 23.34 -32.02
CA PRO A 163 -21.08 24.18 -33.21
C PRO A 163 -20.56 25.56 -32.80
N ALA A 164 -19.37 25.91 -33.29
CA ALA A 164 -18.80 27.24 -33.13
C ALA A 164 -19.76 28.25 -33.79
N ASP A 165 -20.33 29.13 -32.97
CA ASP A 165 -21.05 30.29 -33.46
C ASP A 165 -20.09 31.13 -34.30
N ALA A 166 -20.51 31.45 -35.51
CA ALA A 166 -19.70 32.05 -36.55
C ALA A 166 -19.51 33.54 -36.28
N SER A 167 -18.43 33.90 -35.59
CA SER A 167 -17.88 35.26 -35.61
C SER A 167 -16.39 35.26 -35.26
N GLN A 168 -15.59 34.73 -36.18
CA GLN A 168 -14.18 35.14 -36.30
C GLN A 168 -14.06 35.91 -37.61
N ASP A 169 -13.85 37.21 -37.45
CA ASP A 169 -13.46 38.16 -38.47
C ASP A 169 -12.07 37.81 -38.99
N ASN A 170 -12.01 36.96 -40.01
CA ASN A 170 -10.80 36.84 -40.81
C ASN A 170 -10.60 38.11 -41.64
N SER A 171 -10.04 39.17 -41.05
CA SER A 171 -9.40 40.24 -41.81
C SER A 171 -8.02 39.77 -42.27
N TRP A 172 -8.03 38.91 -43.29
CA TRP A 172 -6.86 38.63 -44.11
C TRP A 172 -6.56 39.91 -44.91
N THR A 173 -5.66 40.74 -44.40
CA THR A 173 -5.17 41.90 -45.14
C THR A 173 -4.16 41.41 -46.16
N ASP A 174 -4.52 41.57 -47.43
CA ASP A 174 -3.69 41.32 -48.59
C ASP A 174 -2.58 42.39 -48.65
N ALA A 175 -1.53 42.20 -47.84
CA ALA A 175 -0.32 43.01 -47.90
C ALA A 175 0.61 42.36 -48.94
N ALA A 176 0.62 42.95 -50.13
CA ALA A 176 1.53 42.61 -51.21
C ALA A 176 2.98 42.45 -50.71
N PRO A 177 3.70 41.38 -51.09
CA PRO A 177 5.11 41.25 -50.75
C PRO A 177 5.90 42.35 -51.48
N ALA A 178 6.60 43.18 -50.72
CA ALA A 178 7.55 44.15 -51.25
C ALA A 178 8.62 43.41 -52.10
N PRO A 179 9.03 43.97 -53.26
CA PRO A 179 9.98 43.30 -54.14
C PRO A 179 11.37 43.20 -53.50
N ASP A 180 11.94 42.02 -53.64
CA ASP A 180 13.27 41.54 -53.27
C ASP A 180 14.44 42.53 -53.43
N ASP A 181 15.01 42.98 -52.31
CA ASP A 181 16.37 43.56 -52.24
C ASP A 181 17.39 42.48 -51.84
N TYR A 182 17.65 41.52 -52.74
CA TYR A 182 18.84 40.67 -52.66
C TYR A 182 19.64 40.75 -53.97
N LYS A 183 20.66 41.60 -54.00
CA LYS A 183 21.90 41.50 -54.79
C LYS A 183 22.56 42.88 -54.91
N LEU A 184 23.40 43.24 -53.94
CA LEU A 184 24.63 44.00 -54.20
C LEU A 184 25.55 44.00 -52.96
N SER A 185 26.18 42.87 -52.65
CA SER A 185 27.28 42.85 -51.66
C SER A 185 28.25 41.67 -51.81
N SER A 186 28.29 41.00 -52.96
CA SER A 186 29.26 39.93 -53.24
C SER A 186 30.42 40.32 -54.15
N GLU A 187 30.64 41.61 -54.45
CA GLU A 187 31.76 42.06 -55.28
C GLU A 187 32.26 43.44 -54.84
N LEU A 188 33.18 43.47 -53.87
CA LEU A 188 34.30 44.42 -53.74
C LEU A 188 34.89 44.36 -52.32
N GLU A 189 35.93 43.54 -52.15
CA GLU A 189 37.14 43.84 -51.36
C GLU A 189 38.06 42.59 -51.39
N GLN A 190 38.61 42.35 -52.58
CA GLN A 190 39.95 41.80 -52.73
C GLN A 190 40.79 42.92 -53.32
N ASP A 191 41.56 43.58 -52.47
CA ASP A 191 42.92 44.08 -52.74
C ASP A 191 43.59 44.43 -51.39
#